data_AF-A0A3B1B9N2-F1
#
_entry.id   AF-A0A3B1B9N2-F1
#
_cell.length_a   1.000
_cell.length_b   1.000
_cell.length_c   1.000
_cell.angle_alpha   90.00
_cell.angle_beta   90.00
_cell.angle_gamma   90.00
#
_symmetry.space_group_name_H-M   'P 1'
#
loop_
_entity.id
_entity.type
_entity.pdbx_description
1 polymer ?
#
loop_
_entity_poly.entity_id
_entity_poly.type
_entity_poly.pdbx_seq_one_letter_code
_entity_poly.pdbx_strand_id
1 'polypeptide(L)'
;MDFKIKGLQVMPQKINNIISQLKTESEESIAQALDKIELLSELTSKEKLALSSSLTQLFYRDQGGMAEMISLANRAEKQITRFGADVIPFLLDELINADAESCVHLGRTIALNGANAIAPLLTAWETNRDDKYALINLTQALAYFRVPEVLQAFPKLLLAANSENHQLRSNGLDAIGKLAVRIDASLFDEPLRLEMFSTAFSRLSDSRSLVRMHAARALGKMLEGKCLCEGQQDKLRKAYNVILGKDGDYAWDDAYIVRHEAKHYRHLLKKATTSVARYQQSFKILAKEKLCSDTFHYVIEAPLIARKLQAGQFIIVRPHKNSERIPLSICGWDRDKGHINVVIMSAGRTTIDINEMKVGDTFSDIVGPLGERSHVRRYRGTCVVIGGGFGTGAIIPTARDLKALGSRVIGVIGARTKNLLIMVEELKESCDEVIITTNDGSDGIKGFVTTALEEIISKERRVSHVLAIGPVPMMQAVCELTRPIGIETMVSLNAIMVDGTGMCGACRVSIDGETKFACFHGPDFDGHKVDFDQLTKRQKMFVTEEKIALGN
;
A
#
# COMPACT_ATOMS: atom_id res chain seq x y z
N MET A 1 -6.65 27.38 -49.86
CA MET A 1 -7.50 28.35 -50.59
C MET A 1 -6.77 29.68 -50.55
N ASP A 2 -6.52 30.26 -51.73
CA ASP A 2 -5.71 31.45 -51.98
C ASP A 2 -6.10 32.67 -51.12
N PHE A 3 -5.23 33.08 -50.18
CA PHE A 3 -5.23 34.46 -49.71
C PHE A 3 -4.46 35.34 -50.70
N LYS A 4 -5.21 35.92 -51.65
CA LYS A 4 -4.74 37.02 -52.50
C LYS A 4 -4.37 38.22 -51.63
N ILE A 5 -3.06 38.44 -51.44
CA ILE A 5 -2.53 39.70 -50.90
C ILE A 5 -2.66 40.78 -51.99
N LYS A 6 -3.77 41.53 -51.98
CA LYS A 6 -3.89 42.80 -52.70
C LYS A 6 -3.23 43.91 -51.87
N GLY A 7 -2.03 44.34 -52.27
CA GLY A 7 -1.31 45.45 -51.63
C GLY A 7 0.21 45.44 -51.87
N LEU A 8 0.64 45.47 -53.13
CA LEU A 8 2.06 45.60 -53.52
C LEU A 8 2.56 47.05 -53.29
N GLN A 9 2.76 47.43 -52.03
CA GLN A 9 3.90 48.29 -51.70
C GLN A 9 5.16 47.44 -51.78
N VAL A 10 6.07 47.82 -52.67
CA VAL A 10 7.38 47.20 -52.91
C VAL A 10 8.14 47.11 -51.58
N MET A 11 8.48 45.89 -51.15
CA MET A 11 9.34 45.69 -49.97
C MET A 11 10.68 46.39 -50.21
N PRO A 12 11.29 47.03 -49.19
CA PRO A 12 12.59 47.66 -49.36
C PRO A 12 13.61 46.67 -49.92
N GLN A 13 14.43 47.11 -50.87
CA GLN A 13 15.35 46.23 -51.60
C GLN A 13 16.32 45.48 -50.67
N LYS A 14 16.65 46.09 -49.52
CA LYS A 14 17.43 45.46 -48.44
C LYS A 14 16.75 44.20 -47.88
N ILE A 15 15.44 44.23 -47.64
CA ILE A 15 14.66 43.09 -47.13
C ILE A 15 14.55 41.99 -48.19
N ASN A 16 14.26 42.36 -49.45
CA ASN A 16 14.21 41.40 -50.55
C ASN A 16 15.54 40.65 -50.75
N ASN A 17 16.67 41.35 -50.62
CA ASN A 17 17.99 40.72 -50.71
C ASN A 17 18.22 39.70 -49.58
N ILE A 18 17.85 40.04 -48.34
CA ILE A 18 17.95 39.13 -47.20
C ILE A 18 17.07 37.89 -47.42
N ILE A 19 15.82 38.08 -47.85
CA ILE A 19 14.90 36.98 -48.15
C ILE A 19 15.44 36.06 -49.24
N SER A 20 16.06 36.62 -50.29
CA SER A 20 16.71 35.84 -51.34
C SER A 20 17.84 34.97 -50.79
N GLN A 21 18.69 35.52 -49.92
CA GLN A 21 19.77 34.76 -49.27
C GLN A 21 19.26 33.61 -48.40
N LEU A 22 18.19 33.84 -47.62
CA LEU A 22 17.56 32.81 -46.79
C LEU A 22 16.97 31.65 -47.60
N LYS A 23 16.62 31.86 -48.88
CA LYS A 23 16.06 30.83 -49.77
C LYS A 23 17.11 29.94 -50.41
N THR A 24 18.39 30.30 -50.33
CA THR A 24 19.48 29.50 -50.90
C THR A 24 19.72 28.23 -50.09
N GLU A 25 20.40 27.25 -50.68
CA GLU A 25 20.88 26.03 -49.98
C GLU A 25 22.22 26.25 -49.25
N SER A 26 22.87 27.40 -49.43
CA SER A 26 24.18 27.70 -48.85
C SER A 26 24.04 28.11 -47.38
N GLU A 27 24.57 27.29 -46.47
CA GLU A 27 24.62 27.56 -45.02
C GLU A 27 25.30 28.90 -44.71
N GLU A 28 26.40 29.22 -45.39
CA GLU A 28 27.11 30.50 -45.26
C GLU A 28 26.21 31.68 -45.66
N SER A 29 25.47 31.56 -46.76
CA SER A 29 24.54 32.61 -47.22
C SER A 29 23.41 32.85 -46.22
N ILE A 30 22.88 31.76 -45.64
CA ILE A 30 21.84 31.82 -44.60
C ILE A 30 22.41 32.45 -43.32
N ALA A 31 23.62 32.07 -42.91
CA ALA A 31 24.30 32.64 -41.75
C ALA A 31 24.48 34.16 -41.89
N GLN A 32 24.96 34.62 -43.06
CA GLN A 32 25.11 36.03 -43.37
C GLN A 32 23.77 36.77 -43.40
N ALA A 33 22.71 36.12 -43.90
CA ALA A 33 21.37 36.71 -43.89
C ALA A 33 20.85 36.91 -42.46
N LEU A 34 21.06 35.94 -41.58
CA LEU A 34 20.71 36.02 -40.17
C LEU A 34 21.48 37.14 -39.44
N ASP A 35 22.78 37.31 -39.73
CA ASP A 35 23.58 38.43 -39.20
C ASP A 35 23.04 39.79 -39.67
N LYS A 36 22.62 39.89 -40.93
CA LYS A 36 22.00 41.12 -41.47
C LYS A 36 20.68 41.43 -40.80
N ILE A 37 19.84 40.41 -40.54
CA ILE A 37 18.58 40.58 -39.80
C ILE A 37 18.85 41.10 -38.39
N GLU A 38 19.91 40.62 -37.76
CA GLU A 38 20.25 40.99 -36.39
C GLU A 38 20.50 42.51 -36.23
N LEU A 39 21.08 43.12 -37.27
CA LEU A 39 21.39 44.54 -37.35
C LEU A 39 20.19 45.42 -37.74
N LEU A 40 19.02 44.84 -38.05
CA LEU A 40 17.82 45.62 -38.38
C LEU A 40 17.18 46.16 -37.09
N SER A 41 16.76 47.42 -37.15
CA SER A 41 15.96 48.11 -36.14
C SER A 41 14.74 48.75 -36.81
N GLU A 42 13.67 48.98 -36.02
CA GLU A 42 12.47 49.70 -36.47
C GLU A 42 11.73 49.07 -37.68
N LEU A 43 11.59 47.75 -37.69
CA LEU A 43 10.84 47.04 -38.74
C LEU A 43 9.33 47.28 -38.62
N THR A 44 8.69 47.56 -39.76
CA THR A 44 7.22 47.58 -39.88
C THR A 44 6.62 46.19 -39.71
N SER A 45 5.34 46.10 -39.33
CA SER A 45 4.65 44.80 -39.19
C SER A 45 4.69 43.97 -40.48
N LYS A 46 4.63 44.61 -41.65
CA LYS A 46 4.74 43.93 -42.95
C LYS A 46 6.12 43.31 -43.17
N GLU A 47 7.19 44.01 -42.81
CA GLU A 47 8.57 43.49 -42.91
C GLU A 47 8.82 42.35 -41.93
N LYS A 48 8.34 42.48 -40.69
CA LYS A 48 8.41 41.41 -39.68
C LYS A 48 7.74 40.13 -40.20
N LEU A 49 6.56 40.24 -40.78
CA LEU A 49 5.84 39.09 -41.36
C LEU A 49 6.58 38.47 -42.55
N ALA A 50 7.08 39.29 -43.48
CA ALA A 50 7.83 38.79 -44.64
C ALA A 50 9.14 38.07 -44.25
N LEU A 51 9.87 38.63 -43.30
CA LEU A 51 11.07 37.99 -42.74
C LEU A 51 10.71 36.71 -41.98
N SER A 52 9.66 36.73 -41.14
CA SER A 52 9.20 35.55 -40.42
C SER A 52 8.83 34.41 -41.36
N SER A 53 8.07 34.70 -42.41
CA SER A 53 7.69 33.71 -43.43
C SER A 53 8.89 33.07 -44.12
N SER A 54 9.96 33.83 -44.34
CA SER A 54 11.19 33.28 -44.94
C SER A 54 12.03 32.51 -43.92
N LEU A 55 12.07 32.95 -42.66
CA LEU A 55 12.80 32.30 -41.58
C LEU A 55 12.15 30.97 -41.17
N THR A 56 10.81 30.86 -41.16
CA THR A 56 10.13 29.60 -40.83
C THR A 56 10.40 28.51 -41.86
N GLN A 57 10.68 28.85 -43.11
CA GLN A 57 11.09 27.86 -44.13
C GLN A 57 12.36 27.11 -43.74
N LEU A 58 13.22 27.68 -42.90
CA LEU A 58 14.40 26.98 -42.38
C LEU A 58 14.03 25.82 -41.46
N PHE A 59 12.84 25.84 -40.85
CA PHE A 59 12.36 24.76 -39.98
C PHE A 59 11.93 23.51 -40.74
N TYR A 60 11.53 23.68 -42.01
CA TYR A 60 11.10 22.60 -42.90
C TYR A 60 12.24 21.97 -43.71
N ARG A 61 13.48 22.40 -43.49
CA ARG A 61 14.66 21.82 -44.13
C ARG A 61 15.13 20.61 -43.34
N ASP A 62 15.59 19.57 -44.04
CA ASP A 62 16.16 18.38 -43.42
C ASP A 62 17.36 18.76 -42.53
N GLN A 63 17.24 18.50 -41.23
CA GLN A 63 18.28 18.77 -40.24
C GLN A 63 19.04 17.50 -39.83
N GLY A 64 18.82 16.36 -40.52
CA GLY A 64 19.33 15.04 -40.20
C GLY A 64 20.86 14.94 -40.15
N GLY A 65 21.44 15.26 -38.99
CA GLY A 65 22.88 15.12 -38.69
C GLY A 65 23.76 16.31 -39.07
N MET A 66 23.19 17.38 -39.61
CA MET A 66 23.91 18.61 -39.97
C MET A 66 23.87 19.61 -38.81
N ALA A 67 24.89 19.57 -37.94
CA ALA A 67 24.98 20.43 -36.75
C ALA A 67 24.85 21.94 -37.08
N GLU A 68 25.27 22.33 -38.27
CA GLU A 68 25.22 23.71 -38.76
C GLU A 68 23.79 24.17 -39.07
N MET A 69 22.99 23.39 -39.79
CA MET A 69 21.58 23.69 -40.03
C MET A 69 20.75 23.80 -38.75
N ILE A 70 21.01 22.95 -37.75
CA ILE A 70 20.38 23.05 -36.42
C ILE A 70 20.74 24.40 -35.77
N SER A 71 21.99 24.83 -35.87
CA SER A 71 22.44 26.15 -35.36
C SER A 71 21.73 27.31 -36.06
N LEU A 72 21.57 27.24 -37.38
CA LEU A 72 20.87 28.25 -38.17
C LEU A 72 19.38 28.32 -37.85
N ALA A 73 18.70 27.18 -37.70
CA ALA A 73 17.30 27.13 -37.26
C ALA A 73 17.13 27.77 -35.86
N ASN A 74 18.00 27.43 -34.90
CA ASN A 74 17.98 28.06 -33.57
C ASN A 74 18.24 29.58 -33.61
N ARG A 75 19.10 30.05 -34.52
CA ARG A 75 19.30 31.49 -34.75
C ARG A 75 18.03 32.13 -35.34
N ALA A 76 17.35 31.45 -36.27
CA ALA A 76 16.09 31.91 -36.83
C ALA A 76 14.99 32.03 -35.76
N GLU A 77 14.84 31.07 -34.85
CA GLU A 77 13.91 31.16 -33.70
C GLU A 77 14.12 32.46 -32.91
N LYS A 78 15.38 32.80 -32.60
CA LYS A 78 15.73 34.02 -31.86
C LYS A 78 15.38 35.28 -32.64
N GLN A 79 15.64 35.32 -33.95
CA GLN A 79 15.31 36.49 -34.77
C GLN A 79 13.80 36.68 -34.88
N ILE A 80 13.03 35.61 -35.09
CA ILE A 80 11.56 35.69 -35.14
C ILE A 80 11.01 36.18 -33.79
N THR A 81 11.54 35.67 -32.68
CA THR A 81 11.14 36.09 -31.33
C THR A 81 11.32 37.61 -31.12
N ARG A 82 12.39 38.20 -31.66
CA ARG A 82 12.64 39.65 -31.56
C ARG A 82 11.59 40.51 -32.26
N PHE A 83 10.83 39.95 -33.20
CA PHE A 83 9.75 40.69 -33.87
C PHE A 83 8.53 40.93 -32.96
N GLY A 84 8.43 40.17 -31.86
CA GLY A 84 7.44 40.36 -30.81
C GLY A 84 6.05 39.85 -31.19
N ALA A 85 5.03 40.36 -30.49
CA ALA A 85 3.66 39.83 -30.59
C ALA A 85 3.03 39.91 -31.99
N ASP A 86 3.52 40.81 -32.85
CA ASP A 86 3.01 41.04 -34.22
C ASP A 86 3.04 39.78 -35.08
N VAL A 87 3.97 38.86 -34.83
CA VAL A 87 4.16 37.65 -35.66
C VAL A 87 3.44 36.43 -35.09
N ILE A 88 2.88 36.50 -33.88
CA ILE A 88 2.19 35.38 -33.23
C ILE A 88 1.04 34.82 -34.09
N PRO A 89 0.14 35.62 -34.69
CA PRO A 89 -0.94 35.09 -35.51
C PRO A 89 -0.43 34.29 -36.72
N PHE A 90 0.63 34.77 -37.37
CA PHE A 90 1.28 34.07 -38.47
C PHE A 90 1.89 32.74 -38.01
N LEU A 91 2.62 32.74 -36.88
CA LEU A 91 3.22 31.52 -36.35
C LEU A 91 2.20 30.46 -35.95
N LEU A 92 1.03 30.88 -35.45
CA LEU A 92 -0.05 29.95 -35.11
C LEU A 92 -0.68 29.30 -36.36
N ASP A 93 -0.83 30.05 -37.45
CA ASP A 93 -1.36 29.53 -38.73
C ASP A 93 -0.40 28.47 -39.32
N GLU A 94 0.90 28.74 -39.28
CA GLU A 94 1.94 27.78 -39.68
C GLU A 94 1.95 26.54 -38.77
N LEU A 95 1.84 26.75 -37.45
CA LEU A 95 1.90 25.67 -36.45
C LEU A 95 0.80 24.63 -36.64
N ILE A 96 -0.43 25.05 -36.98
CA ILE A 96 -1.58 24.15 -37.12
C ILE A 96 -1.32 23.05 -38.16
N ASN A 97 -0.55 23.36 -39.21
CA ASN A 97 -0.27 22.46 -40.32
C ASN A 97 1.19 21.94 -40.34
N ALA A 98 1.98 22.26 -39.31
CA ALA A 98 3.40 21.91 -39.26
C ALA A 98 3.64 20.40 -39.11
N ASP A 99 4.63 19.88 -39.81
CA ASP A 99 5.14 18.53 -39.58
C ASP A 99 5.80 18.41 -38.18
N ALA A 100 6.14 17.18 -37.79
CA ALA A 100 6.61 16.89 -36.44
C ALA A 100 7.92 17.61 -36.05
N GLU A 101 8.81 17.88 -37.01
CA GLU A 101 10.08 18.55 -36.78
C GLU A 101 9.89 20.07 -36.73
N SER A 102 9.20 20.62 -37.73
CA SER A 102 8.87 22.05 -37.81
C SER A 102 8.04 22.54 -36.62
N CYS A 103 7.11 21.70 -36.14
CA CYS A 103 6.27 21.96 -34.97
C CYS A 103 7.10 22.27 -33.70
N VAL A 104 8.28 21.64 -33.54
CA VAL A 104 9.17 21.90 -32.40
C VAL A 104 9.70 23.33 -32.43
N HIS A 105 10.20 23.78 -33.57
CA HIS A 105 10.77 25.12 -33.74
C HIS A 105 9.71 26.22 -33.64
N LEU A 106 8.55 26.01 -34.29
CA LEU A 106 7.42 26.93 -34.21
C LEU A 106 6.90 27.03 -32.77
N GLY A 107 6.69 25.90 -32.09
CA GLY A 107 6.23 25.86 -30.70
C GLY A 107 7.19 26.57 -29.73
N ARG A 108 8.51 26.38 -29.89
CA ARG A 108 9.53 27.10 -29.11
C ARG A 108 9.49 28.61 -29.37
N THR A 109 9.44 29.01 -30.64
CA THR A 109 9.41 30.43 -31.03
C THR A 109 8.16 31.13 -30.47
N ILE A 110 7.00 30.46 -30.52
CA ILE A 110 5.76 30.96 -29.92
C ILE A 110 5.91 31.07 -28.39
N ALA A 111 6.46 30.06 -27.72
CA ALA A 111 6.65 30.07 -26.28
C ALA A 111 7.65 31.16 -25.80
N LEU A 112 8.66 31.49 -26.60
CA LEU A 112 9.62 32.56 -26.31
C LEU A 112 8.98 33.96 -26.29
N ASN A 113 7.80 34.14 -26.89
CA ASN A 113 7.02 35.37 -26.77
C ASN A 113 6.27 35.51 -25.42
N GLY A 114 6.41 34.52 -24.52
CA GLY A 114 5.93 34.60 -23.15
C GLY A 114 4.40 34.73 -23.05
N ALA A 115 3.92 35.47 -22.05
CA ALA A 115 2.50 35.55 -21.72
C ALA A 115 1.61 36.02 -22.89
N ASN A 116 2.15 36.88 -23.78
CA ASN A 116 1.44 37.43 -24.94
C ASN A 116 0.98 36.37 -25.94
N ALA A 117 1.62 35.20 -25.97
CA ALA A 117 1.28 34.13 -26.90
C ALA A 117 0.23 33.14 -26.36
N ILE A 118 -0.07 33.16 -25.06
CA ILE A 118 -0.91 32.13 -24.42
C ILE A 118 -2.37 32.27 -24.85
N ALA A 119 -2.97 33.46 -24.70
CA ALA A 119 -4.36 33.66 -25.06
C ALA A 119 -4.63 33.43 -26.57
N PRO A 120 -3.78 33.91 -27.51
CA PRO A 120 -3.90 33.55 -28.93
C PRO A 120 -3.83 32.03 -29.17
N LEU A 121 -2.90 31.32 -28.50
CA LEU A 121 -2.77 29.88 -28.66
C LEU A 121 -3.99 29.13 -28.12
N LEU A 122 -4.52 29.50 -26.94
CA LEU A 122 -5.75 28.92 -26.40
C LEU A 122 -6.96 29.17 -27.31
N THR A 123 -7.02 30.35 -27.94
CA THR A 123 -8.05 30.67 -28.95
C THR A 123 -7.91 29.80 -30.20
N ALA A 124 -6.69 29.59 -30.68
CA ALA A 124 -6.41 28.69 -31.79
C ALA A 124 -6.79 27.23 -31.44
N TRP A 125 -6.52 26.80 -30.20
CA TRP A 125 -6.91 25.48 -29.70
C TRP A 125 -8.43 25.29 -29.72
N GLU A 126 -9.20 26.27 -29.23
CA GLU A 126 -10.67 26.17 -29.25
C GLU A 126 -11.25 26.19 -30.67
N THR A 127 -10.73 27.09 -31.52
CA THR A 127 -11.18 27.20 -32.92
C THR A 127 -10.95 25.90 -33.70
N ASN A 128 -9.91 25.12 -33.34
CA ASN A 128 -9.54 23.86 -34.01
C ASN A 128 -9.88 22.61 -33.19
N ARG A 129 -10.83 22.67 -32.25
CA ARG A 129 -11.16 21.55 -31.33
C ARG A 129 -11.52 20.21 -32.02
N ASP A 130 -11.99 20.29 -33.26
CA ASP A 130 -12.41 19.15 -34.05
C ASP A 130 -11.28 18.59 -34.94
N ASP A 131 -10.20 19.35 -35.15
CA ASP A 131 -9.01 18.93 -35.91
C ASP A 131 -7.95 18.34 -34.97
N LYS A 132 -7.84 17.01 -34.95
CA LYS A 132 -6.89 16.32 -34.06
C LYS A 132 -5.43 16.59 -34.40
N TYR A 133 -5.10 16.87 -35.66
CA TYR A 133 -3.74 17.18 -36.07
C TYR A 133 -3.32 18.55 -35.56
N ALA A 134 -4.18 19.55 -35.78
CA ALA A 134 -4.00 20.89 -35.22
C ALA A 134 -3.84 20.86 -33.70
N LEU A 135 -4.72 20.11 -33.01
CA LEU A 135 -4.67 19.99 -31.55
C LEU A 135 -3.37 19.35 -31.05
N ILE A 136 -2.79 18.39 -31.78
CA ILE A 136 -1.49 17.80 -31.42
C ILE A 136 -0.41 18.88 -31.43
N ASN A 137 -0.33 19.66 -32.50
CA ASN A 137 0.68 20.71 -32.66
C ASN A 137 0.51 21.83 -31.62
N LEU A 138 -0.72 22.28 -31.39
CA LEU A 138 -1.03 23.31 -30.39
C LEU A 138 -0.72 22.83 -28.96
N THR A 139 -1.03 21.56 -28.65
CA THR A 139 -0.71 20.94 -27.35
C THR A 139 0.81 20.82 -27.15
N GLN A 140 1.54 20.46 -28.21
CA GLN A 140 3.00 20.40 -28.18
C GLN A 140 3.63 21.79 -27.98
N ALA A 141 3.10 22.83 -28.62
CA ALA A 141 3.54 24.21 -28.44
C ALA A 141 3.36 24.70 -26.99
N LEU A 142 2.22 24.42 -26.37
CA LEU A 142 1.95 24.75 -24.95
C LEU A 142 3.00 24.19 -24.00
N ALA A 143 3.58 23.02 -24.33
CA ALA A 143 4.59 22.41 -23.48
C ALA A 143 5.85 23.27 -23.33
N TYR A 144 6.18 24.14 -24.29
CA TYR A 144 7.43 24.93 -24.33
C TYR A 144 7.45 26.16 -23.43
N PHE A 145 6.30 26.60 -22.92
CA PHE A 145 6.20 27.78 -22.07
C PHE A 145 6.88 27.58 -20.71
N ARG A 146 7.32 28.69 -20.13
CA ARG A 146 7.96 28.77 -18.80
C ARG A 146 7.38 29.87 -17.91
N VAL A 147 6.34 30.56 -18.36
CA VAL A 147 5.69 31.65 -17.63
C VAL A 147 4.44 31.14 -16.91
N PRO A 148 4.12 31.64 -15.69
CA PRO A 148 3.00 31.16 -14.88
C PRO A 148 1.64 31.15 -15.58
N GLU A 149 1.41 32.08 -16.50
CA GLU A 149 0.14 32.25 -17.20
C GLU A 149 -0.27 31.00 -18.00
N VAL A 150 0.68 30.11 -18.32
CA VAL A 150 0.38 28.86 -19.04
C VAL A 150 -0.48 27.91 -18.21
N LEU A 151 -0.63 28.14 -16.90
CA LEU A 151 -1.58 27.39 -16.07
C LEU A 151 -3.02 27.46 -16.61
N GLN A 152 -3.38 28.54 -17.31
CA GLN A 152 -4.67 28.68 -18.00
C GLN A 152 -4.91 27.61 -19.08
N ALA A 153 -3.84 26.96 -19.57
CA ALA A 153 -3.92 25.92 -20.58
C ALA A 153 -4.25 24.53 -20.02
N PHE A 154 -4.13 24.31 -18.71
CA PHE A 154 -4.28 22.97 -18.13
C PHE A 154 -5.63 22.31 -18.40
N PRO A 155 -6.79 23.01 -18.38
CA PRO A 155 -8.05 22.39 -18.80
C PRO A 155 -7.99 21.78 -20.21
N LYS A 156 -7.29 22.44 -21.15
CA LYS A 156 -7.08 21.93 -22.51
C LYS A 156 -6.09 20.78 -22.56
N LEU A 157 -5.02 20.84 -21.78
CA LEU A 157 -4.02 19.76 -21.69
C LEU A 157 -4.61 18.49 -21.07
N LEU A 158 -5.44 18.62 -20.03
CA LEU A 158 -6.14 17.53 -19.38
C LEU A 158 -7.21 16.92 -20.31
N LEU A 159 -7.92 17.76 -21.07
CA LEU A 159 -8.83 17.31 -22.12
C LEU A 159 -8.07 16.53 -23.22
N ALA A 160 -6.91 17.03 -23.66
CA ALA A 160 -6.04 16.34 -24.61
C ALA A 160 -5.57 14.99 -24.05
N ALA A 161 -5.10 14.93 -22.80
CA ALA A 161 -4.65 13.71 -22.12
C ALA A 161 -5.78 12.68 -21.84
N ASN A 162 -7.05 13.07 -22.02
CA ASN A 162 -8.20 12.19 -21.96
C ASN A 162 -8.83 11.90 -23.34
N SER A 163 -8.24 12.40 -24.42
CA SER A 163 -8.73 12.18 -25.79
C SER A 163 -8.72 10.71 -26.19
N GLU A 164 -9.69 10.29 -27.01
CA GLU A 164 -9.71 8.97 -27.64
C GLU A 164 -8.57 8.80 -28.65
N ASN A 165 -8.12 9.91 -29.27
CA ASN A 165 -6.97 9.91 -30.17
C ASN A 165 -5.68 9.71 -29.35
N HIS A 166 -5.00 8.59 -29.59
CA HIS A 166 -3.81 8.19 -28.83
C HIS A 166 -2.63 9.16 -28.97
N GLN A 167 -2.49 9.83 -30.12
CA GLN A 167 -1.39 10.77 -30.35
C GLN A 167 -1.64 12.08 -29.60
N LEU A 168 -2.87 12.60 -29.62
CA LEU A 168 -3.26 13.76 -28.82
C LEU A 168 -3.18 13.46 -27.31
N ARG A 169 -3.63 12.26 -26.90
CA ARG A 169 -3.52 11.77 -25.53
C ARG A 169 -2.09 11.70 -25.04
N SER A 170 -1.21 11.14 -25.87
CA SER A 170 0.23 11.07 -25.63
C SER A 170 0.85 12.47 -25.50
N ASN A 171 0.50 13.41 -26.38
CA ASN A 171 1.00 14.78 -26.33
C ASN A 171 0.49 15.57 -25.11
N GLY A 172 -0.77 15.38 -24.71
CA GLY A 172 -1.32 15.98 -23.50
C GLY A 172 -0.53 15.57 -22.25
N LEU A 173 -0.21 14.28 -22.12
CA LEU A 173 0.62 13.77 -21.01
C LEU A 173 2.04 14.35 -21.03
N ASP A 174 2.69 14.40 -22.19
CA ASP A 174 4.03 14.97 -22.30
C ASP A 174 4.06 16.47 -21.97
N ALA A 175 3.05 17.23 -22.43
CA ALA A 175 2.89 18.65 -22.12
C ALA A 175 2.71 18.89 -20.62
N ILE A 176 1.79 18.15 -19.98
CA ILE A 176 1.58 18.19 -18.52
C ILE A 176 2.89 17.90 -17.78
N GLY A 177 3.60 16.85 -18.17
CA GLY A 177 4.87 16.48 -17.56
C GLY A 177 5.95 17.56 -17.73
N LYS A 178 6.12 18.10 -18.94
CA LYS A 178 7.09 19.17 -19.22
C LYS A 178 6.80 20.43 -18.40
N LEU A 179 5.53 20.81 -18.26
CA LEU A 179 5.15 21.99 -17.49
C LEU A 179 5.34 21.81 -15.98
N ALA A 180 5.14 20.60 -15.46
CA ALA A 180 5.35 20.29 -14.05
C ALA A 180 6.79 20.55 -13.55
N VAL A 181 7.80 20.51 -14.43
CA VAL A 181 9.21 20.85 -14.10
C VAL A 181 9.61 22.25 -14.54
N ARG A 182 8.78 22.96 -15.32
CA ARG A 182 9.07 24.29 -15.87
C ARG A 182 8.40 25.42 -15.08
N ILE A 183 7.30 25.12 -14.41
CA ILE A 183 6.54 26.06 -13.59
C ILE A 183 6.76 25.72 -12.11
N ASP A 184 6.88 26.74 -11.26
CA ASP A 184 7.05 26.52 -9.83
C ASP A 184 5.86 25.75 -9.24
N ALA A 185 6.16 24.72 -8.46
CA ALA A 185 5.16 23.83 -7.87
C ALA A 185 4.09 24.59 -7.07
N SER A 186 4.47 25.67 -6.37
CA SER A 186 3.58 26.46 -5.52
C SER A 186 2.45 27.15 -6.27
N LEU A 187 2.58 27.32 -7.59
CA LEU A 187 1.57 27.95 -8.45
C LEU A 187 0.48 26.97 -8.88
N PHE A 188 0.70 25.66 -8.75
CA PHE A 188 -0.34 24.65 -8.98
C PHE A 188 -1.19 24.52 -7.72
N ASP A 189 -2.50 24.75 -7.83
CA ASP A 189 -3.42 24.47 -6.74
C ASP A 189 -3.62 22.95 -6.54
N GLU A 190 -4.10 22.57 -5.35
CA GLU A 190 -4.30 21.16 -5.00
C GLU A 190 -5.29 20.42 -5.94
N PRO A 191 -6.45 21.00 -6.33
CA PRO A 191 -7.33 20.37 -7.30
C PRO A 191 -6.63 20.04 -8.61
N LEU A 192 -5.87 20.97 -9.16
CA LEU A 192 -5.15 20.79 -10.42
C LEU A 192 -4.06 19.72 -10.27
N ARG A 193 -3.27 19.74 -9.20
CA ARG A 193 -2.26 18.69 -8.94
C ARG A 193 -2.89 17.30 -8.86
N LEU A 194 -4.04 17.19 -8.19
CA LEU A 194 -4.77 15.92 -8.08
C LEU A 194 -5.28 15.45 -9.44
N GLU A 195 -5.83 16.35 -10.25
CA GLU A 195 -6.36 16.02 -11.59
C GLU A 195 -5.24 15.62 -12.56
N MET A 196 -4.12 16.35 -12.55
CA MET A 196 -2.90 16.02 -13.28
C MET A 196 -2.42 14.60 -12.93
N PHE A 197 -2.26 14.32 -11.63
CA PHE A 197 -1.80 13.02 -11.15
C PHE A 197 -2.79 11.91 -11.55
N SER A 198 -4.09 12.10 -11.29
CA SER A 198 -5.10 11.06 -11.54
C SER A 198 -5.23 10.74 -13.02
N THR A 199 -5.20 11.77 -13.87
CA THR A 199 -5.19 11.63 -15.32
C THR A 199 -3.97 10.81 -15.76
N ALA A 200 -2.75 11.24 -15.41
CA ALA A 200 -1.54 10.53 -15.82
C ALA A 200 -1.46 9.11 -15.24
N PHE A 201 -1.82 8.92 -13.97
CA PHE A 201 -1.77 7.62 -13.29
C PHE A 201 -2.72 6.61 -13.92
N SER A 202 -3.95 7.02 -14.29
CA SER A 202 -4.90 6.15 -14.98
C SER A 202 -4.46 5.72 -16.39
N ARG A 203 -3.50 6.44 -16.99
CA ARG A 203 -2.94 6.12 -18.32
C ARG A 203 -1.79 5.12 -18.27
N LEU A 204 -1.33 4.73 -17.07
CA LEU A 204 -0.36 3.62 -16.94
C LEU A 204 -0.94 2.28 -17.39
N SER A 205 -2.27 2.14 -17.50
CA SER A 205 -2.95 0.94 -18.01
C SER A 205 -3.44 1.07 -19.46
N ASP A 206 -2.99 2.09 -20.21
CA ASP A 206 -3.38 2.27 -21.62
C ASP A 206 -2.85 1.13 -22.49
N SER A 207 -3.60 0.73 -23.52
CA SER A 207 -3.19 -0.34 -24.44
C SER A 207 -1.97 0.05 -25.30
N ARG A 208 -1.74 1.35 -25.54
CA ARG A 208 -0.64 1.87 -26.35
C ARG A 208 0.59 2.15 -25.48
N SER A 209 1.71 1.52 -25.83
CA SER A 209 3.00 1.69 -25.14
C SER A 209 3.49 3.13 -25.11
N LEU A 210 3.30 3.89 -26.20
CA LEU A 210 3.67 5.31 -26.28
C LEU A 210 2.93 6.16 -25.24
N VAL A 211 1.64 5.89 -25.04
CA VAL A 211 0.82 6.59 -24.04
C VAL A 211 1.27 6.23 -22.63
N ARG A 212 1.47 4.93 -22.34
CA ARG A 212 2.02 4.48 -21.05
C ARG A 212 3.38 5.09 -20.75
N MET A 213 4.23 5.23 -21.76
CA MET A 213 5.55 5.82 -21.65
C MET A 213 5.46 7.31 -21.27
N HIS A 214 4.63 8.10 -21.95
CA HIS A 214 4.40 9.50 -21.57
C HIS A 214 3.66 9.64 -20.24
N ALA A 215 2.78 8.73 -19.86
CA ALA A 215 2.17 8.69 -18.54
C ALA A 215 3.22 8.48 -17.43
N ALA A 216 4.09 7.47 -17.60
CA ALA A 216 5.19 7.20 -16.69
C ALA A 216 6.13 8.40 -16.60
N ARG A 217 6.53 9.00 -17.73
CA ARG A 217 7.36 10.20 -17.78
C ARG A 217 6.71 11.40 -17.11
N ALA A 218 5.42 11.64 -17.36
CA ALA A 218 4.69 12.77 -16.79
C ALA A 218 4.64 12.69 -15.27
N LEU A 219 4.33 11.51 -14.71
CA LEU A 219 4.35 11.28 -13.27
C LEU A 219 5.76 11.45 -12.68
N GLY A 220 6.79 10.99 -13.39
CA GLY A 220 8.18 11.17 -12.99
C GLY A 220 8.62 12.63 -12.98
N LYS A 221 8.19 13.42 -13.96
CA LYS A 221 8.41 14.87 -14.00
C LYS A 221 7.60 15.61 -12.93
N MET A 222 6.37 15.19 -12.64
CA MET A 222 5.61 15.76 -11.51
C MET A 222 6.32 15.52 -10.18
N LEU A 223 6.96 14.35 -10.01
CA LEU A 223 7.79 14.06 -8.85
C LEU A 223 9.02 14.98 -8.79
N GLU A 224 9.77 15.09 -9.88
CA GLU A 224 10.94 15.96 -10.00
C GLU A 224 10.58 17.43 -9.73
N GLY A 225 9.47 17.90 -10.29
CA GLY A 225 8.91 19.23 -10.12
C GLY A 225 8.14 19.44 -8.81
N LYS A 226 8.24 18.52 -7.84
CA LYS A 226 7.61 18.62 -6.51
C LYS A 226 6.10 18.88 -6.53
N CYS A 227 5.40 18.39 -7.55
CA CYS A 227 3.95 18.51 -7.71
C CYS A 227 3.17 17.37 -7.03
N LEU A 228 3.86 16.40 -6.40
CA LEU A 228 3.24 15.21 -5.81
C LEU A 228 3.31 15.19 -4.28
N CYS A 229 2.18 14.92 -3.62
CA CYS A 229 2.14 14.66 -2.18
C CYS A 229 2.69 13.26 -1.83
N GLU A 230 3.00 13.00 -0.56
CA GLU A 230 3.61 11.72 -0.11
C GLU A 230 2.77 10.49 -0.52
N GLY A 231 1.44 10.57 -0.38
CA GLY A 231 0.54 9.48 -0.78
C GLY A 231 0.56 9.20 -2.29
N GLN A 232 0.73 10.22 -3.12
CA GLN A 232 0.87 10.09 -4.57
C GLN A 232 2.24 9.50 -4.93
N GLN A 233 3.32 9.91 -4.25
CA GLN A 233 4.66 9.33 -4.43
C GLN A 233 4.68 7.84 -4.08
N ASP A 234 3.97 7.43 -3.02
CA ASP A 234 3.83 6.02 -2.64
C ASP A 234 3.07 5.20 -3.69
N LYS A 235 1.97 5.74 -4.23
CA LYS A 235 1.24 5.12 -5.35
C LYS A 235 2.13 4.96 -6.58
N LEU A 236 2.88 6.01 -6.92
CA LEU A 236 3.82 6.00 -8.05
C LEU A 236 4.93 4.96 -7.86
N ARG A 237 5.48 4.85 -6.64
CA ARG A 237 6.50 3.85 -6.30
C ARG A 237 6.02 2.43 -6.53
N LYS A 238 4.79 2.12 -6.08
CA LYS A 238 4.18 0.81 -6.32
C LYS A 238 3.99 0.56 -7.82
N ALA A 239 3.43 1.53 -8.55
CA ALA A 239 3.23 1.41 -9.99
C ALA A 239 4.55 1.19 -10.76
N TYR A 240 5.60 1.93 -10.44
CA TYR A 240 6.92 1.73 -11.07
C TYR A 240 7.56 0.39 -10.70
N ASN A 241 7.33 -0.13 -9.49
CA ASN A 241 7.82 -1.47 -9.16
C ASN A 241 7.10 -2.54 -9.99
N VAL A 242 5.78 -2.43 -10.18
CA VAL A 242 5.01 -3.31 -11.08
C VAL A 242 5.53 -3.19 -12.51
N ILE A 243 5.65 -1.97 -13.07
CA ILE A 243 6.19 -1.78 -14.42
C ILE A 243 7.56 -2.45 -14.61
N LEU A 244 8.40 -2.47 -13.56
CA LEU A 244 9.74 -3.03 -13.57
C LEU A 244 9.84 -4.51 -13.15
N GLY A 245 8.72 -5.19 -12.83
CA GLY A 245 8.74 -6.58 -12.34
C GLY A 245 9.48 -6.74 -11.01
N LYS A 246 9.34 -5.75 -10.13
CA LYS A 246 9.93 -5.72 -8.78
C LYS A 246 8.89 -5.90 -7.68
N ASP A 247 7.66 -6.20 -8.05
CA ASP A 247 6.62 -6.68 -7.14
C ASP A 247 6.80 -8.19 -6.88
N GLY A 248 6.10 -8.71 -5.86
CA GLY A 248 6.21 -10.13 -5.48
C GLY A 248 5.69 -11.11 -6.55
N ASP A 249 4.97 -10.59 -7.55
CA ASP A 249 4.36 -11.36 -8.64
C ASP A 249 5.23 -11.37 -9.91
N TYR A 250 6.33 -10.59 -9.95
CA TYR A 250 7.30 -10.50 -11.05
C TYR A 250 6.69 -10.15 -12.43
N ALA A 251 5.49 -9.57 -12.46
CA ALA A 251 4.87 -9.09 -13.70
C ALA A 251 5.52 -7.76 -14.10
N TRP A 252 5.93 -7.59 -15.37
CA TRP A 252 6.52 -6.33 -15.87
C TRP A 252 5.81 -5.82 -17.13
N ASP A 253 5.97 -4.53 -17.44
CA ASP A 253 5.49 -3.98 -18.72
C ASP A 253 6.38 -4.47 -19.87
N ASP A 254 5.78 -5.06 -20.90
CA ASP A 254 6.49 -5.60 -22.06
C ASP A 254 7.23 -4.52 -22.87
N ALA A 255 6.76 -3.27 -22.82
CA ALA A 255 7.38 -2.17 -23.55
C ALA A 255 8.61 -1.63 -22.82
N TYR A 256 9.79 -1.84 -23.42
CA TYR A 256 11.07 -1.31 -22.90
C TYR A 256 11.02 0.20 -22.63
N ILE A 257 10.38 0.98 -23.51
CA ILE A 257 10.28 2.44 -23.37
C ILE A 257 9.53 2.86 -22.08
N VAL A 258 8.54 2.09 -21.63
CA VAL A 258 7.79 2.37 -20.39
C VAL A 258 8.67 2.03 -19.18
N ARG A 259 9.35 0.87 -19.23
CA ARG A 259 10.31 0.46 -18.21
C ARG A 259 11.47 1.42 -18.09
N HIS A 260 11.94 1.98 -19.20
CA HIS A 260 13.02 2.97 -19.21
C HIS A 260 12.64 4.22 -18.41
N GLU A 261 11.46 4.79 -18.66
CA GLU A 261 10.97 5.96 -17.91
C GLU A 261 10.76 5.64 -16.43
N ALA A 262 10.10 4.52 -16.12
CA ALA A 262 9.90 4.10 -14.73
C ALA A 262 11.23 3.91 -14.01
N LYS A 263 12.22 3.27 -14.64
CA LYS A 263 13.58 3.11 -14.09
C LYS A 263 14.27 4.46 -13.90
N HIS A 264 14.16 5.35 -14.89
CA HIS A 264 14.76 6.68 -14.87
C HIS A 264 14.27 7.48 -13.67
N TYR A 265 12.97 7.55 -13.40
CA TYR A 265 12.44 8.36 -12.30
C TYR A 265 12.36 7.64 -10.95
N ARG A 266 12.46 6.31 -10.91
CA ARG A 266 12.36 5.53 -9.65
C ARG A 266 13.40 5.90 -8.60
N HIS A 267 14.57 6.39 -8.97
CA HIS A 267 15.60 6.77 -7.99
C HIS A 267 15.23 8.05 -7.22
N LEU A 268 14.43 8.94 -7.82
CA LEU A 268 13.91 10.16 -7.18
C LEU A 268 12.83 9.83 -6.15
N LEU A 269 12.10 8.73 -6.35
CA LEU A 269 11.26 8.16 -5.33
C LEU A 269 12.19 7.65 -4.25
N LYS A 270 12.37 8.48 -3.22
CA LYS A 270 13.10 8.09 -2.02
C LYS A 270 12.68 6.66 -1.72
N LYS A 271 13.67 5.76 -1.60
CA LYS A 271 13.48 4.52 -0.87
C LYS A 271 12.71 4.97 0.34
N ALA A 272 11.56 4.38 0.61
CA ALA A 272 10.86 4.75 1.80
C ALA A 272 11.86 4.52 2.95
N THR A 273 12.51 5.59 3.41
CA THR A 273 12.44 5.98 4.80
C THR A 273 10.98 6.35 5.05
N THR A 274 10.10 5.38 4.82
CA THR A 274 9.47 4.83 5.97
C THR A 274 10.55 4.66 7.07
N SER A 275 10.82 5.73 7.84
CA SER A 275 10.12 5.66 9.09
C SER A 275 8.66 5.48 8.68
N VAL A 276 8.26 4.20 8.55
CA VAL A 276 7.03 3.82 9.17
C VAL A 276 7.22 4.60 10.48
N ALA A 277 6.34 5.53 10.84
CA ALA A 277 6.11 5.61 12.26
C ALA A 277 5.80 4.14 12.57
N ARG A 278 6.85 3.31 12.84
CA ARG A 278 6.82 1.84 12.89
C ARG A 278 5.60 1.70 13.68
N TYR A 279 4.49 1.25 13.10
CA TYR A 279 3.22 1.48 13.77
C TYR A 279 3.43 0.96 15.19
N GLN A 280 3.59 1.92 16.12
CA GLN A 280 4.39 1.63 17.31
C GLN A 280 3.29 1.31 18.26
N GLN A 281 2.75 0.10 18.07
CA GLN A 281 1.74 -0.40 18.96
C GLN A 281 2.41 -0.41 20.32
N SER A 282 1.93 0.44 21.22
CA SER A 282 2.59 0.66 22.48
C SER A 282 2.41 -0.52 23.42
N PHE A 283 1.67 -1.58 23.00
CA PHE A 283 1.34 -2.79 23.75
C PHE A 283 1.17 -2.52 25.25
N LYS A 284 0.47 -1.42 25.54
CA LYS A 284 0.41 -0.83 26.87
C LYS A 284 -0.60 -1.62 27.70
N ILE A 285 -0.24 -1.89 28.95
CA ILE A 285 -1.15 -2.46 29.92
C ILE A 285 -2.16 -1.38 30.31
N LEU A 286 -3.40 -1.55 29.85
CA LEU A 286 -4.52 -0.65 30.11
C LEU A 286 -5.18 -0.96 31.46
N ALA A 287 -5.25 -2.24 31.81
CA ALA A 287 -5.74 -2.70 33.11
C ALA A 287 -5.04 -3.99 33.52
N LYS A 288 -4.95 -4.20 34.83
CA LYS A 288 -4.43 -5.40 35.46
C LYS A 288 -5.24 -5.69 36.72
N GLU A 289 -5.76 -6.90 36.83
CA GLU A 289 -6.58 -7.36 37.94
C GLU A 289 -6.02 -8.68 38.47
N LYS A 290 -5.94 -8.82 39.79
CA LYS A 290 -5.56 -10.10 40.41
C LYS A 290 -6.81 -10.97 40.51
N LEU A 291 -6.80 -12.12 39.85
CA LEU A 291 -7.93 -13.05 39.88
C LEU A 291 -7.84 -13.99 41.09
N CYS A 292 -6.66 -14.58 41.30
CA CYS A 292 -6.38 -15.44 42.44
C CYS A 292 -4.88 -15.45 42.76
N SER A 293 -4.43 -16.36 43.63
CA SER A 293 -3.02 -16.55 43.95
C SER A 293 -2.21 -16.69 42.64
N ASP A 294 -1.25 -15.79 42.47
CA ASP A 294 -0.29 -15.79 41.36
C ASP A 294 -0.89 -15.71 39.95
N THR A 295 -2.16 -15.34 39.79
CA THR A 295 -2.84 -15.25 38.48
C THR A 295 -3.52 -13.90 38.29
N PHE A 296 -3.26 -13.28 37.15
CA PHE A 296 -3.72 -11.93 36.84
C PHE A 296 -4.40 -11.88 35.46
N HIS A 297 -5.46 -11.09 35.37
CA HIS A 297 -6.10 -10.69 34.12
C HIS A 297 -5.52 -9.36 33.64
N TYR A 298 -5.24 -9.27 32.34
CA TYR A 298 -4.67 -8.09 31.70
C TYR A 298 -5.54 -7.64 30.55
N VAL A 299 -5.70 -6.32 30.44
CA VAL A 299 -6.19 -5.66 29.23
C VAL A 299 -5.02 -4.93 28.58
N ILE A 300 -4.70 -5.28 27.34
CA ILE A 300 -3.51 -4.80 26.63
C ILE A 300 -3.94 -4.09 25.34
N GLU A 301 -3.44 -2.87 25.13
CA GLU A 301 -3.66 -2.14 23.89
C GLU A 301 -3.07 -2.91 22.70
N ALA A 302 -3.94 -3.41 21.81
CA ALA A 302 -3.50 -4.11 20.62
C ALA A 302 -4.44 -4.02 19.40
N PRO A 303 -4.60 -2.84 18.77
CA PRO A 303 -5.63 -2.60 17.76
C PRO A 303 -5.53 -3.46 16.49
N LEU A 304 -4.32 -3.78 16.04
CA LEU A 304 -4.16 -4.64 14.85
C LEU A 304 -4.51 -6.09 15.14
N ILE A 305 -4.14 -6.57 16.33
CA ILE A 305 -4.38 -7.95 16.75
C ILE A 305 -5.88 -8.14 17.03
N ALA A 306 -6.48 -7.24 17.83
CA ALA A 306 -7.90 -7.26 18.16
C ALA A 306 -8.80 -7.28 16.90
N ARG A 307 -8.42 -6.54 15.85
CA ARG A 307 -9.14 -6.51 14.57
C ARG A 307 -9.09 -7.81 13.76
N LYS A 308 -8.16 -8.71 14.03
CA LYS A 308 -8.02 -9.97 13.26
C LYS A 308 -8.27 -11.22 14.08
N LEU A 309 -8.27 -11.11 15.40
CA LEU A 309 -8.42 -12.21 16.34
C LEU A 309 -9.67 -13.05 16.08
N GLN A 310 -9.50 -14.36 16.16
CA GLN A 310 -10.57 -15.36 16.14
C GLN A 310 -10.41 -16.30 17.34
N ALA A 311 -11.49 -16.98 17.73
CA ALA A 311 -11.46 -17.96 18.82
C ALA A 311 -10.42 -19.07 18.56
N GLY A 312 -9.71 -19.51 19.60
CA GLY A 312 -8.64 -20.52 19.52
C GLY A 312 -7.24 -19.98 19.23
N GLN A 313 -7.14 -18.74 18.74
CA GLN A 313 -5.84 -18.13 18.44
C GLN A 313 -5.13 -17.62 19.70
N PHE A 314 -3.81 -17.51 19.59
CA PHE A 314 -2.93 -17.07 20.68
C PHE A 314 -1.96 -15.98 20.21
N ILE A 315 -1.15 -15.48 21.12
CA ILE A 315 -0.08 -14.51 20.86
C ILE A 315 1.25 -15.03 21.40
N ILE A 316 2.36 -14.60 20.80
CA ILE A 316 3.69 -14.70 21.42
C ILE A 316 4.02 -13.35 22.04
N VAL A 317 4.40 -13.35 23.31
CA VAL A 317 4.79 -12.13 24.05
C VAL A 317 6.24 -12.19 24.50
N ARG A 318 6.85 -11.00 24.59
CA ARG A 318 8.13 -10.78 25.26
C ARG A 318 8.02 -9.50 26.10
N PRO A 319 8.07 -9.58 27.45
CA PRO A 319 7.89 -8.40 28.31
C PRO A 319 9.01 -7.39 28.15
N HIS A 320 10.27 -7.84 28.16
CA HIS A 320 11.45 -6.98 28.02
C HIS A 320 12.40 -7.51 26.94
N LYS A 321 13.28 -6.66 26.43
CA LYS A 321 14.22 -7.00 25.33
C LYS A 321 15.07 -8.26 25.60
N ASN A 322 15.39 -8.51 26.86
CA ASN A 322 16.22 -9.63 27.30
C ASN A 322 15.42 -10.86 27.78
N SER A 323 14.09 -10.78 27.78
CA SER A 323 13.22 -11.89 28.15
C SER A 323 13.05 -12.87 27.00
N GLU A 324 12.65 -14.11 27.32
CA GLU A 324 12.28 -15.09 26.31
C GLU A 324 10.92 -14.77 25.67
N ARG A 325 10.58 -15.49 24.60
CA ARG A 325 9.29 -15.41 23.91
C ARG A 325 8.39 -16.52 24.43
N ILE A 326 7.22 -16.18 25.00
CA ILE A 326 6.27 -17.17 25.51
C ILE A 326 4.91 -17.07 24.81
N PRO A 327 4.22 -18.20 24.54
CA PRO A 327 2.86 -18.19 24.02
C PRO A 327 1.85 -17.91 25.14
N LEU A 328 0.84 -17.08 24.85
CA LEU A 328 -0.30 -16.83 25.75
C LEU A 328 -1.61 -16.89 24.97
N SER A 329 -2.57 -17.64 25.52
CA SER A 329 -3.94 -17.71 24.98
C SER A 329 -4.69 -16.40 25.21
N ILE A 330 -5.57 -16.06 24.28
CA ILE A 330 -6.44 -14.89 24.38
C ILE A 330 -7.75 -15.30 25.05
N CYS A 331 -8.17 -14.58 26.09
CA CYS A 331 -9.47 -14.81 26.74
C CYS A 331 -10.57 -13.87 26.27
N GLY A 332 -10.22 -12.77 25.60
CA GLY A 332 -11.18 -11.79 25.08
C GLY A 332 -10.51 -10.68 24.28
N TRP A 333 -11.31 -9.85 23.61
CA TRP A 333 -10.84 -8.66 22.91
C TRP A 333 -12.01 -7.72 22.63
N ASP A 334 -11.69 -6.44 22.45
CA ASP A 334 -12.64 -5.40 22.02
C ASP A 334 -12.08 -4.78 20.73
N ARG A 335 -12.82 -4.94 19.63
CA ARG A 335 -12.40 -4.48 18.29
C ARG A 335 -12.46 -2.96 18.17
N ASP A 336 -13.41 -2.33 18.85
CA ASP A 336 -13.68 -0.90 18.74
C ASP A 336 -12.75 -0.11 19.66
N LYS A 337 -12.53 -0.60 20.88
CA LYS A 337 -11.55 -0.04 21.82
C LYS A 337 -10.11 -0.44 21.51
N GLY A 338 -9.92 -1.45 20.66
CA GLY A 338 -8.60 -1.86 20.17
C GLY A 338 -7.72 -2.55 21.21
N HIS A 339 -8.29 -3.38 22.10
CA HIS A 339 -7.53 -4.12 23.10
C HIS A 339 -7.79 -5.63 23.05
N ILE A 340 -6.84 -6.38 23.62
CA ILE A 340 -6.93 -7.82 23.84
C ILE A 340 -6.83 -8.11 25.33
N ASN A 341 -7.40 -9.24 25.74
CA ASN A 341 -7.42 -9.68 27.13
C ASN A 341 -6.69 -11.02 27.26
N VAL A 342 -5.85 -11.13 28.29
CA VAL A 342 -5.09 -12.35 28.59
C VAL A 342 -5.10 -12.63 30.09
N VAL A 343 -4.99 -13.91 30.45
CA VAL A 343 -4.79 -14.35 31.83
C VAL A 343 -3.41 -14.97 31.96
N ILE A 344 -2.64 -14.53 32.96
CA ILE A 344 -1.24 -14.92 33.14
C ILE A 344 -1.03 -15.40 34.57
N MET A 345 -0.63 -16.66 34.70
CA MET A 345 -0.24 -17.28 35.96
C MET A 345 1.30 -17.25 36.09
N SER A 346 1.82 -16.89 37.26
CA SER A 346 3.25 -16.99 37.55
C SER A 346 3.66 -18.46 37.64
N ALA A 347 4.23 -18.98 36.55
CA ALA A 347 4.68 -20.38 36.44
C ALA A 347 6.21 -20.52 36.29
N GLY A 348 6.88 -19.46 35.84
CA GLY A 348 8.33 -19.40 35.65
C GLY A 348 8.82 -17.96 35.55
N ARG A 349 10.12 -17.77 35.31
CA ARG A 349 10.79 -16.46 35.35
C ARG A 349 10.05 -15.39 34.52
N THR A 350 9.79 -15.66 33.25
CA THR A 350 9.16 -14.67 32.35
C THR A 350 7.75 -14.28 32.78
N THR A 351 6.93 -15.24 33.25
CA THR A 351 5.58 -14.94 33.75
C THR A 351 5.59 -14.20 35.09
N ILE A 352 6.59 -14.45 35.95
CA ILE A 352 6.79 -13.69 37.19
C ILE A 352 7.12 -12.23 36.84
N ASP A 353 8.05 -12.02 35.90
CA ASP A 353 8.42 -10.67 35.43
C ASP A 353 7.19 -9.91 34.87
N ILE A 354 6.37 -10.57 34.05
CA ILE A 354 5.11 -9.98 33.54
C ILE A 354 4.18 -9.60 34.69
N ASN A 355 4.06 -10.47 35.70
CA ASN A 355 3.23 -10.25 36.87
C ASN A 355 3.78 -9.19 37.84
N GLU A 356 5.00 -8.71 37.65
CA GLU A 356 5.57 -7.54 38.33
C GLU A 356 5.29 -6.22 37.58
N MET A 357 5.04 -6.27 36.26
CA MET A 357 4.67 -5.09 35.46
C MET A 357 3.38 -4.42 35.95
N LYS A 358 3.32 -3.10 35.85
CA LYS A 358 2.22 -2.24 36.33
C LYS A 358 1.35 -1.75 35.18
N VAL A 359 0.14 -1.31 35.52
CA VAL A 359 -0.71 -0.57 34.57
C VAL A 359 0.05 0.67 34.09
N GLY A 360 0.07 0.87 32.78
CA GLY A 360 0.86 1.91 32.14
C GLY A 360 2.17 1.42 31.51
N ASP A 361 2.71 0.27 31.95
CA ASP A 361 3.90 -0.34 31.34
C ASP A 361 3.57 -0.95 29.97
N THR A 362 4.62 -1.20 29.19
CA THR A 362 4.54 -1.66 27.80
C THR A 362 5.32 -2.95 27.62
N PHE A 363 4.72 -3.94 26.94
CA PHE A 363 5.45 -5.12 26.47
C PHE A 363 6.42 -4.72 25.33
N SER A 364 7.64 -5.27 25.36
CA SER A 364 8.62 -5.08 24.28
C SER A 364 8.08 -5.59 22.94
N ASP A 365 7.48 -6.78 22.92
CA ASP A 365 6.93 -7.38 21.71
C ASP A 365 5.67 -8.20 22.02
N ILE A 366 4.66 -8.04 21.17
CA ILE A 366 3.53 -8.98 21.06
C ILE A 366 3.31 -9.28 19.58
N VAL A 367 3.22 -10.56 19.24
CA VAL A 367 3.00 -11.03 17.87
C VAL A 367 1.74 -11.88 17.83
N GLY A 368 0.81 -11.51 16.94
CA GLY A 368 -0.34 -12.33 16.58
C GLY A 368 -1.39 -11.60 15.74
N PRO A 369 -2.59 -12.18 15.58
CA PRO A 369 -2.96 -13.50 16.08
C PRO A 369 -2.16 -14.63 15.43
N LEU A 370 -1.89 -15.69 16.18
CA LEU A 370 -1.16 -16.89 15.75
C LEU A 370 -2.02 -18.13 15.98
N GLY A 371 -1.68 -19.21 15.26
CA GLY A 371 -2.48 -20.43 15.22
C GLY A 371 -3.73 -20.31 14.34
N GLU A 372 -4.32 -21.47 14.09
CA GLU A 372 -5.59 -21.64 13.42
C GLU A 372 -6.75 -21.31 14.35
N ARG A 373 -7.88 -20.95 13.74
CA ARG A 373 -9.13 -20.76 14.48
C ARG A 373 -9.60 -22.10 15.06
N SER A 374 -10.15 -22.08 16.27
CA SER A 374 -10.85 -23.23 16.84
C SER A 374 -11.92 -23.78 15.90
N HIS A 375 -12.19 -25.08 16.04
CA HIS A 375 -13.15 -25.83 15.23
C HIS A 375 -14.60 -25.49 15.59
N VAL A 376 -15.00 -24.26 15.30
CA VAL A 376 -16.31 -23.70 15.61
C VAL A 376 -17.23 -23.80 14.40
N ARG A 377 -18.25 -24.65 14.53
CA ARG A 377 -19.36 -24.82 13.58
C ARG A 377 -20.64 -25.05 14.35
N ARG A 378 -21.80 -24.97 13.68
CA ARG A 378 -23.07 -25.35 14.31
C ARG A 378 -23.16 -26.87 14.45
N TYR A 379 -23.09 -27.35 15.68
CA TYR A 379 -23.30 -28.76 16.01
C TYR A 379 -24.78 -29.06 16.30
N ARG A 380 -25.22 -30.26 15.95
CA ARG A 380 -26.53 -30.81 16.38
C ARG A 380 -26.35 -31.51 17.72
N GLY A 381 -26.83 -30.93 18.81
CA GLY A 381 -26.64 -31.42 20.18
C GLY A 381 -25.81 -30.45 21.02
N THR A 382 -25.27 -30.95 22.11
CA THR A 382 -24.56 -30.16 23.13
C THR A 382 -23.07 -30.15 22.86
N CYS A 383 -22.48 -28.96 22.92
CA CYS A 383 -21.04 -28.72 22.91
C CYS A 383 -20.58 -28.50 24.35
N VAL A 384 -19.50 -29.16 24.75
CA VAL A 384 -18.90 -28.96 26.09
C VAL A 384 -17.54 -28.30 25.93
N VAL A 385 -17.32 -27.19 26.63
CA VAL A 385 -16.01 -26.53 26.70
C VAL A 385 -15.45 -26.67 28.11
N ILE A 386 -14.22 -27.17 28.24
CA ILE A 386 -13.62 -27.57 29.52
C ILE A 386 -12.33 -26.79 29.74
N GLY A 387 -12.30 -26.00 30.81
CA GLY A 387 -11.16 -25.18 31.20
C GLY A 387 -10.56 -25.64 32.53
N GLY A 388 -9.26 -25.91 32.55
CA GLY A 388 -8.51 -26.22 33.78
C GLY A 388 -7.53 -25.10 34.14
N GLY A 389 -7.69 -24.49 35.33
CA GLY A 389 -6.86 -23.37 35.74
C GLY A 389 -6.91 -22.21 34.74
N PHE A 390 -5.75 -21.76 34.25
CA PHE A 390 -5.64 -20.70 33.23
C PHE A 390 -6.36 -21.04 31.90
N GLY A 391 -6.59 -22.33 31.62
CA GLY A 391 -7.35 -22.78 30.45
C GLY A 391 -8.80 -22.27 30.44
N THR A 392 -9.36 -21.89 31.59
CA THR A 392 -10.70 -21.31 31.71
C THR A 392 -10.87 -20.04 30.88
N GLY A 393 -9.86 -19.17 30.86
CA GLY A 393 -9.90 -17.96 30.02
C GLY A 393 -9.89 -18.30 28.54
N ALA A 394 -9.10 -19.30 28.14
CA ALA A 394 -8.88 -19.65 26.73
C ALA A 394 -10.12 -20.27 26.06
N ILE A 395 -11.02 -20.90 26.82
CA ILE A 395 -12.25 -21.50 26.25
C ILE A 395 -13.37 -20.48 26.00
N ILE A 396 -13.32 -19.30 26.61
CA ILE A 396 -14.39 -18.29 26.54
C ILE A 396 -14.68 -17.84 25.10
N PRO A 397 -13.68 -17.44 24.28
CA PRO A 397 -13.95 -17.04 22.90
C PRO A 397 -14.62 -18.14 22.07
N THR A 398 -14.23 -19.40 22.29
CA THR A 398 -14.80 -20.55 21.56
C THR A 398 -16.23 -20.83 22.02
N ALA A 399 -16.49 -20.76 23.32
CA ALA A 399 -17.85 -20.88 23.89
C ALA A 399 -18.81 -19.85 23.28
N ARG A 400 -18.37 -18.58 23.25
CA ARG A 400 -19.11 -17.46 22.65
C ARG A 400 -19.43 -17.72 21.19
N ASP A 401 -18.44 -18.12 20.39
CA ASP A 401 -18.63 -18.36 18.96
C ASP A 401 -19.56 -19.57 18.70
N LEU A 402 -19.48 -20.64 19.50
CA LEU A 402 -20.38 -21.81 19.41
C LEU A 402 -21.83 -21.43 19.75
N LYS A 403 -22.03 -20.67 20.83
CA LYS A 403 -23.35 -20.17 21.25
C LYS A 403 -23.94 -19.23 20.21
N ALA A 404 -23.13 -18.32 19.64
CA ALA A 404 -23.55 -17.43 18.56
C ALA A 404 -23.98 -18.17 17.28
N LEU A 405 -23.42 -19.35 17.01
CA LEU A 405 -23.84 -20.23 15.90
C LEU A 405 -25.07 -21.08 16.22
N GLY A 406 -25.64 -20.96 17.43
CA GLY A 406 -26.86 -21.63 17.86
C GLY A 406 -26.67 -23.08 18.34
N SER A 407 -25.47 -23.44 18.80
CA SER A 407 -25.25 -24.69 19.54
C SER A 407 -25.58 -24.50 21.02
N ARG A 408 -26.07 -25.56 21.68
CA ARG A 408 -26.15 -25.60 23.15
C ARG A 408 -24.75 -25.76 23.71
N VAL A 409 -24.33 -24.89 24.61
CA VAL A 409 -22.95 -24.86 25.15
C VAL A 409 -22.97 -25.02 26.66
N ILE A 410 -22.29 -26.05 27.17
CA ILE A 410 -22.05 -26.25 28.60
C ILE A 410 -20.57 -26.00 28.88
N GLY A 411 -20.28 -25.08 29.78
CA GLY A 411 -18.93 -24.84 30.28
C GLY A 411 -18.62 -25.69 31.49
N VAL A 412 -17.41 -26.24 31.58
CA VAL A 412 -16.89 -26.92 32.77
C VAL A 412 -15.60 -26.26 33.22
N ILE A 413 -15.55 -25.83 34.48
CA ILE A 413 -14.37 -25.21 35.09
C ILE A 413 -13.77 -26.17 36.11
N GLY A 414 -12.46 -26.42 36.02
CA GLY A 414 -11.71 -27.24 36.97
C GLY A 414 -10.66 -26.44 37.73
N ALA A 415 -10.71 -26.50 39.05
CA ALA A 415 -9.70 -25.96 39.95
C ALA A 415 -9.34 -26.94 41.08
N ARG A 416 -8.19 -26.75 41.72
CA ARG A 416 -7.82 -27.59 42.89
C ARG A 416 -8.67 -27.25 44.11
N THR A 417 -9.02 -25.98 44.28
CA THR A 417 -9.81 -25.42 45.36
C THR A 417 -10.53 -24.17 44.87
N LYS A 418 -11.60 -23.75 45.56
CA LYS A 418 -12.45 -22.61 45.23
C LYS A 418 -11.66 -21.32 44.99
N ASN A 419 -10.62 -21.08 45.79
CA ASN A 419 -9.81 -19.86 45.70
C ASN A 419 -8.97 -19.77 44.42
N LEU A 420 -8.92 -20.82 43.60
CA LEU A 420 -8.21 -20.83 42.32
C LEU A 420 -9.15 -20.76 41.10
N LEU A 421 -10.46 -20.65 41.34
CA LEU A 421 -11.42 -20.41 40.27
C LEU A 421 -11.21 -19.01 39.68
N ILE A 422 -11.22 -18.93 38.35
CA ILE A 422 -11.02 -17.69 37.61
C ILE A 422 -12.01 -17.62 36.45
N MET A 423 -12.38 -16.41 36.03
CA MET A 423 -13.19 -16.16 34.84
C MET A 423 -14.56 -16.90 34.82
N VAL A 424 -15.14 -17.16 35.99
CA VAL A 424 -16.38 -17.96 36.13
C VAL A 424 -17.57 -17.22 35.53
N GLU A 425 -17.70 -15.93 35.84
CA GLU A 425 -18.84 -15.13 35.40
C GLU A 425 -18.77 -14.85 33.90
N GLU A 426 -17.59 -14.56 33.38
CA GLU A 426 -17.34 -14.35 31.94
C GLU A 426 -17.63 -15.61 31.12
N LEU A 427 -17.35 -16.80 31.67
CA LEU A 427 -17.74 -18.05 31.04
C LEU A 427 -19.27 -18.25 31.07
N LYS A 428 -19.94 -17.91 32.18
CA LYS A 428 -21.41 -17.99 32.28
C LYS A 428 -22.12 -17.14 31.23
N GLU A 429 -21.60 -15.96 30.92
CA GLU A 429 -22.13 -15.12 29.84
C GLU A 429 -22.06 -15.82 28.47
N SER A 430 -21.00 -16.61 28.26
CA SER A 430 -20.68 -17.27 27.00
C SER A 430 -21.29 -18.68 26.84
N CYS A 431 -21.90 -19.24 27.88
CA CYS A 431 -22.48 -20.59 27.90
C CYS A 431 -23.98 -20.57 28.24
N ASP A 432 -24.69 -21.67 27.99
CA ASP A 432 -26.08 -21.85 28.48
C ASP A 432 -26.10 -22.36 29.92
N GLU A 433 -25.04 -23.08 30.31
CA GLU A 433 -24.85 -23.65 31.64
C GLU A 433 -23.36 -23.72 31.95
N VAL A 434 -22.98 -23.51 33.21
CA VAL A 434 -21.59 -23.65 33.67
C VAL A 434 -21.56 -24.53 34.91
N ILE A 435 -20.73 -25.56 34.86
CA ILE A 435 -20.51 -26.51 35.95
C ILE A 435 -19.10 -26.28 36.52
N ILE A 436 -19.03 -26.13 37.83
CA ILE A 436 -17.78 -25.93 38.55
C ILE A 436 -17.37 -27.26 39.19
N THR A 437 -16.09 -27.60 39.07
CA THR A 437 -15.46 -28.74 39.75
C THR A 437 -14.28 -28.27 40.58
N THR A 438 -14.20 -28.75 41.82
CA THR A 438 -13.04 -28.55 42.68
C THR A 438 -12.54 -29.87 43.24
N ASN A 439 -11.22 -30.10 43.20
CA ASN A 439 -10.65 -31.37 43.66
C ASN A 439 -10.99 -31.67 45.14
N ASP A 440 -11.01 -30.63 45.99
CA ASP A 440 -11.32 -30.73 47.41
C ASP A 440 -12.83 -30.67 47.73
N GLY A 441 -13.67 -30.28 46.76
CA GLY A 441 -15.12 -30.07 46.95
C GLY A 441 -15.48 -28.76 47.62
N SER A 442 -14.57 -27.79 47.65
CA SER A 442 -14.82 -26.46 48.22
C SER A 442 -15.79 -25.59 47.41
N ASP A 443 -16.04 -25.92 46.13
CA ASP A 443 -17.10 -25.34 45.31
C ASP A 443 -17.56 -26.31 44.21
N GLY A 444 -18.85 -26.28 43.87
CA GLY A 444 -19.44 -27.14 42.86
C GLY A 444 -19.28 -28.64 43.15
N ILE A 445 -18.99 -29.42 42.10
CA ILE A 445 -18.81 -30.88 42.17
C ILE A 445 -17.42 -31.18 42.72
N LYS A 446 -17.35 -32.03 43.75
CA LYS A 446 -16.08 -32.56 44.25
C LYS A 446 -15.50 -33.54 43.23
N GLY A 447 -14.30 -33.25 42.73
CA GLY A 447 -13.59 -34.13 41.80
C GLY A 447 -12.94 -33.37 40.64
N PHE A 448 -12.74 -34.08 39.54
CA PHE A 448 -12.12 -33.53 38.33
C PHE A 448 -13.17 -33.12 37.30
N VAL A 449 -12.74 -32.37 36.28
CA VAL A 449 -13.58 -32.00 35.14
C VAL A 449 -14.19 -33.21 34.42
N THR A 450 -13.54 -34.37 34.47
CA THR A 450 -14.05 -35.62 33.91
C THR A 450 -15.29 -36.13 34.64
N THR A 451 -15.40 -35.91 35.95
CA THR A 451 -16.60 -36.24 36.73
C THR A 451 -17.81 -35.44 36.24
N ALA A 452 -17.64 -34.14 36.00
CA ALA A 452 -18.69 -33.31 35.41
C ALA A 452 -19.00 -33.74 33.97
N LEU A 453 -17.99 -34.09 33.17
CA LEU A 453 -18.20 -34.56 31.80
C LEU A 453 -19.00 -35.87 31.75
N GLU A 454 -18.72 -36.83 32.63
CA GLU A 454 -19.50 -38.06 32.78
C GLU A 454 -20.97 -37.77 33.10
N GLU A 455 -21.22 -36.85 34.04
CA GLU A 455 -22.57 -36.43 34.41
C GLU A 455 -23.30 -35.77 33.21
N ILE A 456 -22.62 -34.89 32.47
CA ILE A 456 -23.17 -34.27 31.26
C ILE A 456 -23.52 -35.33 30.20
N ILE A 457 -22.60 -36.25 29.92
CA ILE A 457 -22.82 -37.33 28.94
C ILE A 457 -24.03 -38.19 29.33
N SER A 458 -24.24 -38.43 30.62
CA SER A 458 -25.38 -39.21 31.10
C SER A 458 -26.73 -38.48 31.01
N LYS A 459 -26.74 -37.15 31.13
CA LYS A 459 -27.96 -36.33 31.17
C LYS A 459 -28.37 -35.79 29.80
N GLU A 460 -27.41 -35.37 29.01
CA GLU A 460 -27.66 -34.76 27.70
C GLU A 460 -28.02 -35.85 26.69
N ARG A 461 -29.06 -35.60 25.90
CA ARG A 461 -29.49 -36.56 24.84
C ARG A 461 -28.36 -36.86 23.85
N ARG A 462 -27.48 -35.89 23.59
CA ARG A 462 -26.33 -36.02 22.69
C ARG A 462 -25.29 -34.94 22.96
N VAL A 463 -24.09 -35.36 23.35
CA VAL A 463 -22.88 -34.53 23.31
C VAL A 463 -22.19 -34.73 21.95
N SER A 464 -22.00 -33.64 21.22
CA SER A 464 -21.51 -33.69 19.83
C SER A 464 -20.09 -33.17 19.65
N HIS A 465 -19.60 -32.37 20.58
CA HIS A 465 -18.27 -31.79 20.52
C HIS A 465 -17.78 -31.46 21.92
N VAL A 466 -16.51 -31.77 22.20
CA VAL A 466 -15.81 -31.40 23.43
C VAL A 466 -14.55 -30.62 23.05
N LEU A 467 -14.32 -29.47 23.66
CA LEU A 467 -13.03 -28.78 23.62
C LEU A 467 -12.45 -28.76 25.04
N ALA A 468 -11.24 -29.27 25.22
CA ALA A 468 -10.55 -29.21 26.51
C ALA A 468 -9.23 -28.43 26.43
N ILE A 469 -9.06 -27.47 27.34
CA ILE A 469 -7.85 -26.65 27.46
C ILE A 469 -7.42 -26.61 28.93
N GLY A 470 -6.20 -27.09 29.19
CA GLY A 470 -5.64 -27.10 30.54
C GLY A 470 -4.35 -27.92 30.62
N PRO A 471 -3.98 -28.42 31.81
CA PRO A 471 -2.82 -29.29 31.96
C PRO A 471 -2.91 -30.54 31.08
N VAL A 472 -1.77 -31.02 30.58
CA VAL A 472 -1.70 -32.19 29.69
C VAL A 472 -2.44 -33.43 30.26
N PRO A 473 -2.28 -33.79 31.55
CA PRO A 473 -3.03 -34.92 32.12
C PRO A 473 -4.55 -34.73 32.10
N MET A 474 -5.03 -33.50 32.23
CA MET A 474 -6.45 -33.19 32.16
C MET A 474 -6.98 -33.38 30.73
N MET A 475 -6.27 -32.84 29.73
CA MET A 475 -6.63 -33.00 28.33
C MET A 475 -6.64 -34.48 27.92
N GLN A 476 -5.62 -35.24 28.35
CA GLN A 476 -5.55 -36.68 28.11
C GLN A 476 -6.73 -37.44 28.75
N ALA A 477 -7.07 -37.16 30.01
CA ALA A 477 -8.18 -37.82 30.69
C ALA A 477 -9.54 -37.55 30.03
N VAL A 478 -9.76 -36.33 29.51
CA VAL A 478 -10.96 -36.00 28.72
C VAL A 478 -11.00 -36.80 27.42
N CYS A 479 -9.87 -36.93 26.72
CA CYS A 479 -9.77 -37.74 25.51
C CYS A 479 -10.04 -39.23 25.78
N GLU A 480 -9.51 -39.78 26.86
CA GLU A 480 -9.70 -41.18 27.25
C GLU A 480 -11.16 -41.49 27.61
N LEU A 481 -11.84 -40.55 28.28
CA LEU A 481 -13.27 -40.68 28.61
C LEU A 481 -14.17 -40.61 27.37
N THR A 482 -13.84 -39.77 26.39
CA THR A 482 -14.68 -39.51 25.22
C THR A 482 -14.47 -40.50 24.07
N ARG A 483 -13.27 -41.10 23.97
CA ARG A 483 -12.87 -41.99 22.86
C ARG A 483 -13.76 -43.24 22.71
N PRO A 484 -14.09 -44.01 23.76
CA PRO A 484 -14.91 -45.22 23.60
C PRO A 484 -16.33 -44.94 23.10
N ILE A 485 -16.82 -43.72 23.32
CA ILE A 485 -18.18 -43.26 22.96
C ILE A 485 -18.18 -42.52 21.61
N GLY A 486 -17.00 -42.24 21.05
CA GLY A 486 -16.87 -41.59 19.73
C GLY A 486 -17.28 -40.11 19.71
N ILE A 487 -17.15 -39.40 20.83
CA ILE A 487 -17.44 -37.96 20.88
C ILE A 487 -16.26 -37.17 20.29
N GLU A 488 -16.53 -36.32 19.30
CA GLU A 488 -15.53 -35.44 18.69
C GLU A 488 -14.88 -34.57 19.78
N THR A 489 -13.58 -34.74 20.01
CA THR A 489 -12.87 -34.12 21.14
C THR A 489 -11.63 -33.40 20.65
N MET A 490 -11.64 -32.09 20.76
CA MET A 490 -10.51 -31.21 20.44
C MET A 490 -9.76 -30.82 21.71
N VAL A 491 -8.43 -30.70 21.59
CA VAL A 491 -7.57 -30.23 22.68
C VAL A 491 -6.63 -29.14 22.17
N SER A 492 -6.49 -28.06 22.94
CA SER A 492 -5.54 -26.98 22.64
C SER A 492 -4.18 -27.28 23.27
N LEU A 493 -3.22 -27.76 22.48
CA LEU A 493 -1.94 -28.22 22.99
C LEU A 493 -1.03 -27.07 23.44
N ASN A 494 -0.44 -27.21 24.63
CA ASN A 494 0.51 -26.26 25.22
C ASN A 494 1.97 -26.70 25.00
N ALA A 495 2.36 -26.92 23.74
CA ALA A 495 3.74 -27.25 23.37
C ALA A 495 4.69 -26.04 23.54
N ILE A 496 5.99 -26.31 23.74
CA ILE A 496 7.03 -25.26 23.79
C ILE A 496 7.06 -24.49 22.47
N MET A 497 7.02 -23.15 22.51
CA MET A 497 7.05 -22.30 21.32
C MET A 497 8.18 -21.26 21.41
N VAL A 498 8.68 -20.82 20.26
CA VAL A 498 9.70 -19.76 20.16
C VAL A 498 9.24 -18.67 19.19
N ASP A 499 9.20 -18.99 17.89
CA ASP A 499 8.79 -18.06 16.85
C ASP A 499 7.27 -17.90 16.81
N GLY A 500 6.53 -19.02 16.88
CA GLY A 500 5.07 -19.06 16.78
C GLY A 500 4.55 -19.00 15.35
N THR A 501 5.41 -19.15 14.35
CA THR A 501 5.11 -18.92 12.92
C THR A 501 5.45 -20.12 12.02
N GLY A 502 5.81 -21.26 12.60
CA GLY A 502 6.11 -22.50 11.88
C GLY A 502 7.55 -22.62 11.37
N MET A 503 8.46 -21.71 11.75
CA MET A 503 9.81 -21.65 11.18
C MET A 503 10.83 -22.57 11.84
N CYS A 504 10.68 -22.89 13.13
CA CYS A 504 11.73 -23.60 13.89
C CYS A 504 11.39 -25.04 14.30
N GLY A 505 10.11 -25.44 14.34
CA GLY A 505 9.70 -26.77 14.79
C GLY A 505 9.83 -27.04 16.31
N ALA A 506 10.07 -26.02 17.14
CA ALA A 506 10.10 -26.17 18.61
C ALA A 506 8.76 -26.72 19.15
N CYS A 507 7.65 -26.25 18.58
CA CYS A 507 6.30 -26.65 18.95
C CYS A 507 5.82 -27.94 18.29
N ARG A 508 6.73 -28.77 17.77
CA ARG A 508 6.35 -30.01 17.11
C ARG A 508 5.64 -30.96 18.08
N VAL A 509 4.60 -31.61 17.57
CA VAL A 509 3.77 -32.61 18.21
C VAL A 509 3.52 -33.76 17.23
N SER A 510 3.30 -34.96 17.74
CA SER A 510 2.89 -36.11 16.93
C SER A 510 1.37 -36.28 16.99
N ILE A 511 0.74 -36.20 15.83
CA ILE A 511 -0.70 -36.35 15.63
C ILE A 511 -0.89 -37.48 14.62
N ASP A 512 -1.49 -38.59 15.04
CA ASP A 512 -1.72 -39.77 14.19
C ASP A 512 -0.42 -40.33 13.56
N GLY A 513 0.69 -40.26 14.31
CA GLY A 513 2.01 -40.67 13.82
C GLY A 513 2.71 -39.65 12.90
N GLU A 514 2.05 -38.54 12.55
CA GLU A 514 2.63 -37.47 11.76
C GLU A 514 3.15 -36.31 12.62
N THR A 515 4.29 -35.74 12.23
CA THR A 515 4.80 -34.52 12.88
C THR A 515 4.02 -33.30 12.40
N LYS A 516 3.36 -32.60 13.32
CA LYS A 516 2.71 -31.29 13.09
C LYS A 516 3.34 -30.22 13.98
N PHE A 517 3.20 -28.96 13.59
CA PHE A 517 3.66 -27.80 14.38
C PHE A 517 2.47 -27.11 15.04
N ALA A 518 2.39 -27.13 16.37
CA ALA A 518 1.23 -26.61 17.09
C ALA A 518 0.96 -25.12 16.83
N CYS A 519 1.99 -24.30 16.62
CA CYS A 519 1.82 -22.87 16.35
C CYS A 519 1.26 -22.54 14.96
N PHE A 520 1.31 -23.49 14.02
CA PHE A 520 0.95 -23.27 12.62
C PHE A 520 -0.23 -24.14 12.19
N HIS A 521 -0.26 -25.41 12.58
CA HIS A 521 -1.33 -26.36 12.25
C HIS A 521 -2.40 -26.47 13.35
N GLY A 522 -2.16 -25.89 14.53
CA GLY A 522 -3.03 -25.93 15.69
C GLY A 522 -3.28 -24.51 16.26
N PRO A 523 -3.41 -24.33 17.59
CA PRO A 523 -3.02 -25.26 18.64
C PRO A 523 -4.04 -26.36 18.93
N ASP A 524 -5.25 -26.24 18.37
CA ASP A 524 -6.32 -27.23 18.49
C ASP A 524 -6.04 -28.44 17.59
N PHE A 525 -6.04 -29.63 18.18
CA PHE A 525 -5.94 -30.90 17.46
C PHE A 525 -7.00 -31.88 17.92
N ASP A 526 -7.31 -32.87 17.07
CA ASP A 526 -8.09 -34.03 17.46
C ASP A 526 -7.37 -34.75 18.60
N GLY A 527 -7.93 -34.63 19.80
CA GLY A 527 -7.36 -35.14 21.03
C GLY A 527 -7.26 -36.65 21.06
N HIS A 528 -8.02 -37.36 20.23
CA HIS A 528 -7.91 -38.82 20.11
C HIS A 528 -6.67 -39.25 19.31
N LYS A 529 -6.03 -38.33 18.59
CA LYS A 529 -4.85 -38.62 17.75
C LYS A 529 -3.54 -38.12 18.34
N VAL A 530 -3.57 -37.45 19.49
CA VAL A 530 -2.39 -36.84 20.13
C VAL A 530 -1.53 -37.88 20.84
N ASP A 531 -0.22 -37.83 20.62
CA ASP A 531 0.78 -38.50 21.44
C ASP A 531 1.11 -37.66 22.70
N PHE A 532 0.33 -37.88 23.76
CA PHE A 532 0.49 -37.16 25.03
C PHE A 532 1.78 -37.47 25.77
N ASP A 533 2.34 -38.67 25.59
CA ASP A 533 3.61 -39.09 26.20
C ASP A 533 4.78 -38.31 25.60
N GLN A 534 4.81 -38.19 24.27
CA GLN A 534 5.80 -37.36 23.59
C GLN A 534 5.67 -35.91 24.04
N LEU A 535 4.47 -35.33 24.05
CA LEU A 535 4.25 -33.95 24.47
C LEU A 535 4.76 -33.70 25.89
N THR A 536 4.44 -34.61 26.83
CA THR A 536 4.87 -34.52 28.23
C THR A 536 6.40 -34.59 28.36
N LYS A 537 7.06 -35.49 27.64
CA LYS A 537 8.54 -35.57 27.63
C LYS A 537 9.16 -34.29 27.10
N ARG A 538 8.57 -33.69 26.05
CA ARG A 538 9.06 -32.44 25.46
C ARG A 538 8.89 -31.25 26.40
N GLN A 539 7.79 -31.15 27.14
CA GLN A 539 7.58 -30.08 28.12
C GLN A 539 8.61 -30.09 29.25
N LYS A 540 9.20 -31.24 29.56
CA LYS A 540 10.22 -31.38 30.61
C LYS A 540 11.65 -31.09 30.14
N MET A 541 11.83 -30.72 28.86
CA MET A 541 13.15 -30.60 28.23
C MET A 541 14.05 -29.53 28.87
N PHE A 542 13.48 -28.42 29.36
CA PHE A 542 14.24 -27.26 29.87
C PHE A 542 14.03 -27.00 31.36
N VAL A 543 13.54 -27.98 32.12
CA VAL A 543 13.25 -27.81 33.56
C VAL A 543 14.51 -27.41 34.35
N THR A 544 15.69 -27.85 33.93
CA THR A 544 16.96 -27.46 34.56
C THR A 544 17.24 -25.97 34.36
N GLU A 545 17.16 -25.49 33.12
CA GLU A 545 17.36 -24.09 32.75
C GLU A 545 16.31 -23.18 33.38
N GLU A 546 15.05 -23.63 33.44
CA GLU A 546 13.95 -22.92 34.11
C GLU A 546 14.23 -22.72 35.61
N LYS A 547 14.79 -23.74 36.29
CA LYS A 547 15.20 -23.62 37.71
C LYS A 547 16.35 -22.66 37.91
N ILE A 548 17.38 -22.74 37.06
CA ILE A 548 18.52 -21.81 37.08
C ILE A 548 18.02 -20.37 36.91
N ALA A 549 17.09 -20.13 35.97
CA ALA A 549 16.53 -18.80 35.73
C ALA A 549 15.73 -18.25 36.94
N LEU A 550 15.17 -19.13 37.78
CA LEU A 550 14.51 -18.76 39.04
C LEU A 550 15.49 -18.53 40.20
N GLY A 551 16.78 -18.79 40.02
CA GLY A 551 17.79 -18.70 41.07
C GLY A 551 17.78 -19.89 42.04
N ASN A 552 17.21 -21.02 41.61
CA ASN A 552 17.11 -22.26 42.40
C ASN A 552 18.15 -23.31 42.01
#